data_AF-A0A496SXQ2-F1
#
_entry.id   AF-A0A496SXQ2-F1
#
_cell.length_a   1.000
_cell.length_b   1.000
_cell.length_c   1.000
_cell.angle_alpha   90.00
_cell.angle_beta   90.00
_cell.angle_gamma   90.00
#
_symmetry.space_group_name_H-M   'P 1'
#
loop_
_entity.id
_entity.type
_entity.pdbx_description
1 polymer ?
#
loop_
_entity_poly.entity_id
_entity_poly.type
_entity_poly.pdbx_seq_one_letter_code
_entity_poly.pdbx_strand_id
1 'polypeptide(L)'
;MKVLLTSHLFPNEVDPVSGVFVKEEAQFLTQRCELKIVAPIPWFPPLRGFGRWSRLSKIPYRQEVGGLDVFHPRYLLFPRRILFCTAWFFYLLALLQVGR
;
A
#
# COMPACT_ATOMS: atom_id res chain seq x y z
N MET A 1 1.60 7.42 21.88
CA MET A 1 0.39 7.20 21.04
C MET A 1 0.78 6.31 19.87
N LYS A 2 -0.03 5.30 19.53
CA LYS A 2 0.19 4.42 18.37
C LYS A 2 -0.76 4.81 17.25
N VAL A 3 -0.24 5.01 16.04
CA VAL A 3 -1.00 5.45 14.87
C VAL A 3 -0.77 4.50 13.70
N LEU A 4 -1.85 4.09 13.04
CA LEU A 4 -1.81 3.37 11.78
C LEU A 4 -2.09 4.35 10.64
N LEU A 5 -1.08 4.67 9.84
CA LEU A 5 -1.26 5.44 8.62
C LEU A 5 -1.55 4.49 7.47
N THR A 6 -2.68 4.70 6.79
CA THR A 6 -3.05 3.89 5.65
C THR A 6 -3.38 4.74 4.43
N SER A 7 -2.78 4.40 3.30
CA SER A 7 -3.00 5.08 2.03
C SER A 7 -2.63 4.17 0.86
N HIS A 8 -3.48 4.11 -0.16
CA HIS A 8 -3.09 3.52 -1.46
C HIS A 8 -2.10 4.37 -2.24
N LEU A 9 -1.95 5.65 -1.88
CA LEU A 9 -1.03 6.60 -2.47
C LEU A 9 0.18 6.73 -1.55
N PHE A 10 1.09 5.77 -1.64
CA PHE A 10 2.39 5.82 -0.96
C PHE A 10 3.50 5.44 -1.96
N PRO A 11 4.65 6.11 -1.94
CA PRO A 11 5.73 5.83 -2.88
C PRO A 11 6.25 4.40 -2.73
N ASN A 12 6.63 3.79 -3.85
CA ASN A 12 7.17 2.44 -3.91
C ASN A 12 8.15 2.32 -5.08
N GLU A 13 8.88 1.20 -5.18
CA GLU A 13 9.87 0.95 -6.23
C GLU A 13 9.34 1.10 -7.67
N VAL A 14 8.05 0.87 -7.90
CA VAL A 14 7.44 0.95 -9.25
C VAL A 14 6.97 2.37 -9.56
N ASP A 15 6.59 3.12 -8.54
CA ASP A 15 5.99 4.45 -8.64
C ASP A 15 6.47 5.33 -7.47
N PRO A 16 7.71 5.86 -7.56
CA PRO A 16 8.34 6.59 -6.46
C PRO A 16 7.77 7.99 -6.24
N VAL A 17 6.97 8.50 -7.19
CA VAL A 17 6.37 9.85 -7.14
C VAL A 17 4.95 9.81 -6.59
N SER A 18 4.25 8.68 -6.72
CA SER A 18 2.89 8.53 -6.19
C SER A 18 2.87 8.73 -4.67
N GLY A 19 2.05 9.68 -4.21
CA GLY A 19 1.80 9.87 -2.78
C GLY A 19 2.98 10.42 -1.98
N VAL A 20 3.91 11.16 -2.61
CA VAL A 20 5.04 11.81 -1.90
C VAL A 20 4.56 12.65 -0.72
N PHE A 21 3.42 13.34 -0.83
CA PHE A 21 2.85 14.10 0.28
C PHE A 21 2.55 13.24 1.52
N VAL A 22 2.09 11.99 1.34
CA VAL A 22 1.81 11.06 2.44
C VAL A 22 3.10 10.60 3.10
N LYS A 23 4.18 10.45 2.31
CA LYS A 23 5.51 10.14 2.84
C LYS A 23 6.03 11.30 3.69
N GLU A 24 5.94 12.54 3.21
CA GLU A 24 6.36 13.72 3.98
C GLU A 24 5.53 13.87 5.27
N GLU A 25 4.21 13.65 5.20
CA GLU A 25 3.34 13.60 6.38
C GLU A 25 3.78 12.51 7.37
N ALA A 26 4.06 11.29 6.87
CA ALA A 26 4.54 10.19 7.70
C ALA A 26 5.89 10.51 8.37
N GLN A 27 6.84 11.10 7.64
CA GLN A 27 8.15 11.52 8.19
C GLN A 27 8.01 12.56 9.30
N PHE A 28 7.02 13.43 9.20
CA PHE A 28 6.71 14.39 10.26
C PHE A 28 6.02 13.71 11.47
N LEU A 29 5.12 12.77 11.22
CA LEU A 29 4.37 12.05 12.27
C LEU A 29 5.25 11.12 13.10
N THR A 30 6.27 10.48 12.52
CA THR A 30 7.19 9.59 13.26
C THR A 30 7.93 10.31 14.39
N GLN A 31 8.08 11.64 14.32
CA GLN A 31 8.69 12.45 15.37
C GLN A 31 7.77 12.65 16.58
N ARG A 32 6.48 12.28 16.47
CA ARG A 32 5.43 12.59 17.44
C ARG A 32 4.69 11.35 17.95
N CYS A 33 4.69 10.27 17.19
CA CYS A 33 4.01 9.02 17.55
C CYS A 33 4.71 7.78 17.00
N GLU A 34 4.37 6.63 17.58
CA GLU A 34 4.72 5.33 17.02
C GLU A 34 3.83 5.10 15.80
N LEU A 35 4.43 5.16 14.60
CA LEU A 35 3.72 5.10 13.34
C LEU A 35 3.93 3.75 12.65
N LYS A 36 2.83 3.10 12.26
CA LYS A 36 2.83 1.92 11.40
C LYS A 36 2.20 2.31 10.06
N ILE A 37 2.89 2.05 8.96
CA ILE A 37 2.45 2.49 7.62
C ILE A 37 2.00 1.28 6.80
N VAL A 38 0.77 1.31 6.30
CA VAL A 38 0.20 0.25 5.47
C VAL A 38 -0.39 0.84 4.21
N ALA A 39 0.21 0.49 3.07
CA ALA A 39 -0.18 0.93 1.74
C ALA A 39 -0.60 -0.26 0.87
N PRO A 40 -1.84 -0.76 1.01
CA PRO A 40 -2.28 -1.95 0.29
C PRO A 40 -2.25 -1.74 -1.22
N ILE A 41 -1.77 -2.77 -1.92
CA ILE A 41 -1.65 -2.77 -3.38
C ILE A 41 -2.61 -3.79 -4.00
N PRO A 42 -3.20 -3.50 -5.17
CA PRO A 42 -4.00 -4.48 -5.87
C PRO A 42 -3.18 -5.73 -6.17
N TRP A 43 -3.74 -6.91 -5.87
CA TRP A 43 -3.19 -8.16 -6.33
C TRP A 43 -3.29 -8.24 -7.85
N PHE A 44 -2.20 -8.68 -8.50
CA PHE A 44 -2.18 -8.92 -9.93
C PHE A 44 -1.52 -10.28 -10.20
N PRO A 45 -2.11 -11.13 -11.07
CA PRO A 45 -1.48 -12.39 -11.45
C PRO A 45 -0.13 -12.12 -12.14
N PRO A 46 0.86 -13.03 -12.08
CA PRO A 46 2.20 -12.82 -12.64
C PRO A 46 2.25 -12.92 -14.18
N LEU A 47 1.36 -12.19 -14.86
CA LEU A 47 1.27 -12.12 -16.32
C LEU A 47 2.16 -10.99 -16.85
N ARG A 48 2.95 -11.30 -17.89
CA ARG A 48 3.78 -10.30 -18.59
C ARG A 48 2.93 -9.49 -19.58
N GLY A 49 3.37 -8.28 -19.91
CA GLY A 49 2.73 -7.44 -20.94
C GLY A 49 1.63 -6.49 -20.46
N PHE A 50 1.23 -6.55 -19.19
CA PHE A 50 0.15 -5.70 -18.64
C PHE A 50 0.63 -4.35 -18.06
N GLY A 51 1.77 -3.82 -18.55
CA GLY A 51 2.27 -2.49 -18.19
C GLY A 51 2.42 -2.28 -16.67
N ARG A 52 1.77 -1.23 -16.13
CA ARG A 52 1.79 -0.88 -14.69
C ARG A 52 1.38 -2.06 -13.80
N TRP A 53 0.34 -2.81 -14.19
CA TRP A 53 -0.18 -3.93 -13.39
C TRP A 53 0.85 -5.05 -13.22
N SER A 54 1.57 -5.40 -14.29
CA SER A 54 2.64 -6.41 -14.22
C SER A 54 3.84 -5.97 -13.39
N ARG A 55 4.00 -4.65 -13.15
CA ARG A 55 5.05 -4.11 -12.27
C ARG A 55 4.62 -4.13 -10.81
N LEU A 56 3.34 -3.86 -10.51
CA LEU A 56 2.81 -3.91 -9.13
C LEU A 56 3.02 -5.28 -8.46
N SER A 57 2.98 -6.38 -9.21
CA SER A 57 3.25 -7.72 -8.67
C SER A 57 4.68 -7.93 -8.18
N LYS A 58 5.61 -7.06 -8.57
CA LYS A 58 7.01 -7.08 -8.12
C LYS A 58 7.23 -6.38 -6.78
N ILE A 59 6.28 -5.55 -6.32
CA ILE A 59 6.40 -4.83 -5.06
C ILE A 59 6.41 -5.86 -3.91
N PRO A 60 7.43 -5.82 -3.02
CA PRO A 60 7.51 -6.72 -1.88
C PRO A 60 6.44 -6.39 -0.82
N TYR A 61 6.13 -7.36 0.04
CA TYR A 61 5.14 -7.18 1.11
C TYR A 61 5.56 -6.11 2.14
N ARG A 62 6.86 -5.95 2.36
CA ARG A 62 7.45 -4.95 3.27
C ARG A 62 8.66 -4.35 2.59
N GLN A 63 8.81 -3.04 2.65
CA GLN A 63 9.98 -2.32 2.16
C GLN A 63 10.24 -1.07 3.00
N GLU A 64 11.48 -0.60 2.94
CA GLU A 64 11.86 0.68 3.51
C GLU A 64 11.79 1.78 2.45
N VAL A 65 11.09 2.87 2.73
CA VAL A 65 10.94 4.01 1.82
C VAL A 65 11.36 5.29 2.52
N GLY A 66 12.61 5.72 2.26
CA GLY A 66 13.16 6.93 2.89
C GLY A 66 13.23 6.83 4.41
N GLY A 67 13.68 5.68 4.94
CA GLY A 67 13.77 5.40 6.38
C GLY A 67 12.47 4.99 7.05
N LEU A 68 11.35 4.92 6.30
CA LEU A 68 10.05 4.51 6.82
C LEU A 68 9.77 3.05 6.47
N ASP A 69 9.33 2.27 7.46
CA ASP A 69 8.93 0.88 7.25
C ASP A 69 7.48 0.80 6.75
N VAL A 70 7.28 0.27 5.55
CA VAL A 70 6.01 0.31 4.82
C VAL A 70 5.59 -1.10 4.41
N PHE A 71 4.34 -1.42 4.71
CA PHE A 71 3.74 -2.70 4.33
C PHE A 71 2.80 -2.53 3.13
N HIS A 72 2.93 -3.43 2.15
CA HIS A 72 2.11 -3.50 0.94
C HIS A 72 1.35 -4.83 0.86
N PRO A 73 0.39 -5.08 1.78
CA PRO A 73 -0.47 -6.25 1.68
C PRO A 73 -1.28 -6.20 0.39
N ARG A 74 -1.50 -7.37 -0.20
CA ARG A 74 -2.22 -7.49 -1.47
C ARG A 74 -3.70 -7.66 -1.22
N TYR A 75 -4.53 -6.91 -1.92
CA TYR A 75 -5.99 -7.05 -1.86
C TYR A 75 -6.58 -7.31 -3.24
N LEU A 76 -7.73 -8.00 -3.28
CA LEU A 76 -8.41 -8.29 -4.53
C LEU A 76 -9.19 -7.07 -5.01
N LEU A 77 -8.94 -6.69 -6.26
CA LEU A 77 -9.69 -5.67 -6.98
C LEU A 77 -10.06 -6.21 -8.36
N PHE A 78 -11.35 -6.24 -8.67
CA PHE A 78 -11.82 -6.70 -9.96
C PHE A 78 -11.72 -5.59 -11.02
N PRO A 79 -11.46 -5.95 -12.28
CA PRO A 79 -11.35 -4.99 -13.37
C PRO A 79 -12.67 -4.21 -13.56
N ARG A 80 -12.57 -2.99 -14.12
CA ARG A 80 -13.73 -2.15 -14.47
C ARG A 80 -14.70 -1.88 -13.30
N ARG A 81 -14.21 -1.89 -12.05
CA ARG A 81 -15.04 -1.68 -10.84
C ARG A 81 -16.17 -2.70 -10.66
N ILE A 82 -16.03 -3.88 -11.29
CA ILE A 82 -16.91 -5.01 -11.00
C ILE A 82 -16.81 -5.29 -9.48
N LEU A 83 -17.96 -5.50 -8.83
CA LEU A 83 -18.02 -5.75 -7.38
C LEU A 83 -17.29 -4.67 -6.54
N PHE A 84 -17.27 -3.41 -6.97
CA PHE A 84 -16.60 -2.34 -6.21
C PHE A 84 -17.12 -2.23 -4.75
N CYS A 85 -18.40 -2.52 -4.53
CA CYS A 85 -19.01 -2.57 -3.20
C CYS A 85 -18.42 -3.66 -2.29
N THR A 86 -17.63 -4.62 -2.80
CA THR A 86 -16.92 -5.61 -1.98
C THR A 86 -15.43 -5.29 -1.83
N ALA A 87 -14.91 -4.29 -2.56
CA ALA A 87 -13.49 -3.92 -2.50
C ALA A 87 -13.06 -3.46 -1.10
N TRP A 88 -13.96 -2.77 -0.36
CA TRP A 88 -13.68 -2.36 1.02
C TRP A 88 -13.38 -3.55 1.94
N PHE A 89 -14.03 -4.70 1.71
CA PHE A 89 -13.85 -5.89 2.53
C PHE A 89 -12.44 -6.46 2.33
N PHE A 90 -12.00 -6.59 1.07
CA PHE A 90 -10.64 -7.03 0.77
C PHE A 90 -9.59 -6.02 1.25
N TYR A 91 -9.88 -4.72 1.15
CA TYR A 91 -9.00 -3.68 1.70
C TYR A 91 -8.84 -3.80 3.22
N LEU A 92 -9.96 -3.96 3.94
CA LEU A 92 -9.96 -4.15 5.39
C LEU A 92 -9.18 -5.40 5.79
N LEU A 93 -9.38 -6.53 5.09
CA LEU A 93 -8.61 -7.74 5.34
C LEU A 93 -7.11 -7.52 5.16
N ALA A 94 -6.70 -6.75 4.15
CA ALA A 94 -5.30 -6.40 3.94
C ALA A 94 -4.73 -5.54 5.10
N LEU A 95 -5.51 -4.61 5.66
CA LEU A 95 -5.10 -3.84 6.84
C LEU A 95 -4.95 -4.73 8.08
N LEU A 96 -5.87 -5.66 8.29
CA LEU A 96 -5.86 -6.58 9.44
C LEU A 96 -4.66 -7.54 9.44
N GLN A 97 -4.06 -7.81 8.28
CA GLN A 97 -2.83 -8.62 8.18
C GLN A 97 -1.63 -7.96 8.86
N VAL A 98 -1.58 -6.62 8.87
CA VAL A 98 -0.46 -5.84 9.42
C VAL A 98 -0.80 -5.25 10.79
N GLY A 99 -2.08 -5.06 11.09
CA GLY A 99 -2.57 -4.44 12.33
C GLY A 99 -2.44 -5.30 13.60
N ARG A 100 -2.01 -6.57 13.50
CA ARG A 100 -1.60 -7.38 14.66
C ARG A 100 -0.20 -6.98 15.14
#